data_AF-A0A9X8E993-F1
#
_entry.id   AF-A0A9X8E993-F1
#
_cell.length_a   1.000
_cell.length_b   1.000
_cell.length_c   1.000
_cell.angle_alpha   90.00
_cell.angle_beta   90.00
_cell.angle_gamma   90.00
#
_symmetry.space_group_name_H-M   'P 1'
#
loop_
_entity.id
_entity.type
_entity.pdbx_description
1 polymer ?
#
loop_
_entity_poly.entity_id
_entity_poly.type
_entity_poly.pdbx_seq_one_letter_code
_entity_poly.pdbx_strand_id
1 'polypeptide(L)'
;MDVTPPARPPGRPRLKEGPKKPPKKLWIDSIRRQVKNSKSQNSTFKLQAPKRPTLVQWITEAWFGLSEAIITKGFAKCKIVHQDEAVDELSKLRFLSIYCRNSLRILLWMTRLIRRTI
;
A
#
# COMPACT_ATOMS: atom_id res chain seq x y z
N MET A 1 -51.11 13.19 -10.96
CA MET A 1 -50.21 12.04 -10.74
C MET A 1 -48.85 12.63 -10.42
N ASP A 2 -48.56 12.82 -9.13
CA ASP A 2 -47.31 13.41 -8.67
C ASP A 2 -46.27 12.30 -8.56
N VAL A 3 -45.22 12.36 -9.38
CA VAL A 3 -44.19 11.32 -9.45
C VAL A 3 -43.02 11.77 -8.58
N THR A 4 -43.12 11.52 -7.27
CA THR A 4 -41.99 11.77 -6.37
C THR A 4 -40.82 10.85 -6.78
N PRO A 5 -39.62 11.40 -7.06
CA PRO A 5 -38.46 10.59 -7.43
C PRO A 5 -38.06 9.65 -6.28
N PRO A 6 -37.64 8.40 -6.57
CA PRO A 6 -37.22 7.47 -5.53
C PRO A 6 -35.99 8.00 -4.78
N ALA A 7 -36.05 7.92 -3.45
CA ALA A 7 -34.95 8.31 -2.57
C ALA A 7 -33.65 7.58 -2.91
N ARG A 8 -32.54 8.33 -2.99
CA ARG A 8 -31.19 7.79 -3.22
C ARG A 8 -30.82 6.81 -2.08
N PRO A 9 -30.30 5.61 -2.38
CA PRO A 9 -29.92 4.65 -1.35
C PRO A 9 -28.88 5.23 -0.38
N PRO A 10 -29.07 5.10 0.94
CA PRO A 10 -28.10 5.54 1.91
C PRO A 10 -26.88 4.60 1.90
N GLY A 11 -25.69 5.19 1.82
CA GLY A 11 -24.48 4.55 2.33
C GLY A 11 -23.78 3.58 1.38
N ARG A 12 -23.26 4.06 0.24
CA ARG A 12 -21.95 3.52 -0.17
C ARG A 12 -20.94 4.05 0.86
N PRO A 13 -20.31 3.19 1.68
CA PRO A 13 -19.27 3.66 2.59
C PRO A 13 -18.20 4.36 1.76
N ARG A 14 -17.81 5.56 2.19
CA ARG A 14 -16.70 6.30 1.59
C ARG A 14 -15.52 5.34 1.51
N LEU A 15 -15.02 5.14 0.30
CA LEU A 15 -13.92 4.22 -0.01
C LEU A 15 -12.82 4.49 1.03
N LYS A 16 -12.55 3.51 1.92
CA LYS A 16 -11.48 3.67 2.90
C LYS A 16 -10.25 4.06 2.11
N GLU A 17 -9.71 5.25 2.37
CA GLU A 17 -8.54 5.76 1.67
C GLU A 17 -7.47 4.69 1.82
N GLY A 18 -7.22 3.95 0.73
CA GLY A 18 -6.23 2.91 0.66
C GLY A 18 -4.99 3.46 -0.01
N PRO A 19 -3.91 2.68 -0.10
CA PRO A 19 -2.72 3.12 -0.81
C PRO A 19 -3.11 3.53 -2.24
N LYS A 20 -2.66 4.72 -2.67
CA LYS A 20 -2.98 5.31 -3.99
C LYS A 20 -2.72 4.32 -5.13
N LYS A 21 -1.70 3.47 -4.99
CA LYS A 21 -1.37 2.35 -5.88
C LYS A 21 -1.18 1.06 -5.07
N PRO A 22 -2.22 0.22 -4.90
CA PRO A 22 -2.06 -1.06 -4.22
C PRO A 22 -1.23 -2.01 -5.08
N PRO A 23 -0.40 -2.91 -4.49
CA PRO A 23 0.45 -3.84 -5.23
C PRO A 23 -0.33 -4.73 -6.22
N LYS A 24 -1.60 -5.03 -5.90
CA LYS A 24 -2.50 -5.77 -6.79
C LYS A 24 -2.74 -5.05 -8.13
N LYS A 25 -2.89 -3.73 -8.14
CA LYS A 25 -3.06 -2.95 -9.38
C LYS A 25 -1.77 -2.99 -10.22
N LEU A 26 -0.62 -2.80 -9.56
CA LEU A 26 0.70 -2.87 -10.21
C LEU A 26 0.96 -4.24 -10.83
N TRP A 27 0.54 -5.32 -10.16
CA TRP A 27 0.58 -6.67 -10.72
C TRP A 27 -0.29 -6.84 -11.97
N ILE A 28 -1.56 -6.41 -11.92
CA ILE A 28 -2.47 -6.47 -13.07
C ILE A 28 -1.91 -5.69 -14.26
N ASP A 29 -1.36 -4.49 -14.01
CA ASP A 29 -0.76 -3.67 -15.07
C ASP A 29 0.51 -4.30 -15.65
N SER A 30 1.28 -5.02 -14.83
CA SER A 30 2.40 -5.84 -15.28
C SER A 30 1.94 -6.96 -16.22
N ILE A 31 0.91 -7.73 -15.84
CA ILE A 31 0.34 -8.78 -16.70
C ILE A 31 -0.14 -8.19 -18.03
N ARG A 32 -0.91 -7.10 -17.98
CA ARG A 32 -1.44 -6.43 -19.19
C ARG A 32 -0.32 -6.03 -20.15
N ARG A 33 0.79 -5.51 -19.62
CA ARG A 33 1.98 -5.17 -20.41
C ARG A 33 2.64 -6.41 -21.02
N GLN A 34 2.77 -7.50 -20.27
CA GLN A 34 3.32 -8.75 -20.81
C GLN A 34 2.46 -9.30 -21.96
N VAL A 35 1.13 -9.27 -21.82
CA VAL A 35 0.19 -9.70 -22.88
C VAL A 35 0.30 -8.80 -24.12
N LYS A 36 0.44 -7.48 -23.95
CA LYS A 36 0.63 -6.57 -25.08
C LYS A 36 1.94 -6.88 -25.82
N ASN A 37 3.02 -7.13 -25.08
CA ASN A 37 4.33 -7.43 -25.66
C ASN A 37 4.35 -8.76 -26.41
N SER A 38 3.69 -9.81 -25.88
CA SER A 38 3.62 -11.10 -26.59
C SER A 38 2.82 -10.99 -27.88
N LYS A 39 1.73 -10.20 -27.88
CA LYS A 39 0.95 -9.92 -29.10
C LYS A 39 1.79 -9.22 -30.15
N SER A 40 2.59 -8.21 -29.76
CA SER A 40 3.47 -7.51 -30.71
C SER A 40 4.58 -8.38 -31.28
N GLN A 41 5.06 -9.38 -30.53
CA GLN A 41 6.10 -10.30 -30.98
C GLN A 41 5.55 -11.57 -31.67
N ASN A 42 4.22 -11.66 -31.85
CA ASN A 42 3.52 -12.84 -32.36
C ASN A 42 4.00 -14.16 -31.74
N SER A 43 4.30 -14.13 -30.44
CA SER A 43 4.85 -15.27 -29.71
C SER A 43 3.84 -15.83 -28.71
N THR A 44 3.97 -17.13 -28.40
CA THR A 44 3.15 -17.77 -27.37
C THR A 44 3.34 -17.06 -26.04
N PHE A 45 2.25 -16.52 -25.49
CA PHE A 45 2.27 -15.82 -24.21
C PHE A 45 2.65 -16.78 -23.08
N LYS A 46 3.79 -16.51 -22.43
CA LYS A 46 4.20 -17.19 -21.20
C LYS A 46 4.25 -16.16 -20.07
N LEU A 47 3.35 -16.30 -19.10
CA LEU A 47 3.29 -15.38 -17.97
C LEU A 47 4.61 -15.40 -17.18
N GLN A 48 5.26 -14.25 -17.09
CA GLN A 48 6.48 -14.07 -16.32
C GLN A 48 6.15 -13.56 -14.94
N ALA A 49 6.67 -14.26 -13.93
CA ALA A 49 6.63 -13.78 -12.56
C ALA A 49 7.46 -12.49 -12.43
N PRO A 50 6.99 -11.51 -11.65
CA PRO A 50 7.74 -10.28 -11.42
C PRO A 50 8.99 -10.61 -10.60
N LYS A 51 10.10 -9.99 -10.99
CA LYS A 51 11.37 -10.18 -10.27
C LYS A 51 11.25 -9.55 -8.87
N ARG A 52 12.05 -10.05 -7.93
CA ARG A 52 12.17 -9.51 -6.56
C ARG A 52 12.32 -7.98 -6.50
N PRO A 53 13.22 -7.32 -7.26
CA PRO A 53 13.32 -5.85 -7.23
C PRO A 53 12.03 -5.14 -7.63
N THR A 54 11.27 -5.70 -8.58
CA THR A 54 9.98 -5.15 -8.99
C THR A 54 8.93 -5.25 -7.89
N LEU A 55 8.89 -6.39 -7.17
CA LEU A 55 8.00 -6.56 -6.02
C LEU A 55 8.35 -5.59 -4.88
N VAL A 56 9.65 -5.40 -4.60
CA VAL A 56 10.11 -4.42 -3.60
C VAL A 56 9.67 -3.02 -3.98
N GLN A 57 9.84 -2.62 -5.25
CA GLN A 57 9.38 -1.32 -5.72
C GLN A 57 7.87 -1.13 -5.50
N TRP A 58 7.04 -2.13 -5.83
CA TRP A 58 5.59 -2.04 -5.64
C TRP A 58 5.17 -1.92 -4.18
N ILE A 59 5.86 -2.65 -3.30
CA ILE A 59 5.63 -2.56 -1.86
C ILE A 59 6.01 -1.16 -1.37
N THR A 60 7.17 -0.66 -1.75
CA THR A 60 7.64 0.68 -1.40
C THR A 60 6.67 1.77 -1.88
N GLU A 61 6.26 1.74 -3.14
CA GLU A 61 5.27 2.70 -3.68
C GLU A 61 3.92 2.63 -2.95
N ALA A 62 3.47 1.43 -2.58
CA ALA A 62 2.24 1.25 -1.82
C ALA A 62 2.37 1.80 -0.40
N TRP A 63 3.50 1.58 0.27
CA TRP A 63 3.78 2.10 1.62
C TRP A 63 3.79 3.62 1.66
N PHE A 64 4.48 4.28 0.73
CA PHE A 64 4.45 5.74 0.62
C PHE A 64 3.07 6.29 0.24
N GLY A 65 2.21 5.46 -0.33
CA GLY A 65 0.83 5.80 -0.66
C GLY A 65 -0.15 5.74 0.52
N LEU A 66 0.26 5.28 1.70
CA LEU A 66 -0.57 5.20 2.90
C LEU A 66 -0.59 6.54 3.65
N SER A 67 -1.76 6.94 4.15
CA SER A 67 -1.86 8.09 5.05
C SER A 67 -1.43 7.72 6.47
N GLU A 68 -0.89 8.69 7.19
CA GLU A 68 -0.49 8.55 8.59
C GLU A 68 -1.63 7.98 9.45
N ALA A 69 -2.87 8.42 9.20
CA ALA A 69 -4.05 7.92 9.89
C ALA A 69 -4.27 6.40 9.74
N ILE A 70 -3.98 5.82 8.57
CA ILE A 70 -4.09 4.36 8.37
C ILE A 70 -3.00 3.64 9.14
N ILE A 71 -1.78 4.19 9.11
CA ILE A 71 -0.61 3.62 9.75
C ILE A 71 -0.80 3.63 11.28
N THR A 72 -1.20 4.75 11.85
CA THR A 72 -1.49 4.90 13.29
C THR A 72 -2.64 4.00 13.73
N LYS A 73 -3.73 3.90 12.94
CA LYS A 73 -4.82 2.95 13.22
C LYS A 73 -4.34 1.50 13.17
N GLY A 74 -3.44 1.16 12.25
CA GLY A 74 -2.80 -0.16 12.17
C GLY A 74 -1.98 -0.46 13.42
N PHE A 75 -1.11 0.44 13.83
CA PHE A 75 -0.29 0.29 15.04
C PHE A 75 -1.12 0.19 16.32
N ALA A 76 -2.19 0.99 16.44
CA ALA A 76 -3.12 0.91 17.57
C ALA A 76 -3.83 -0.44 17.64
N LYS A 77 -4.30 -0.97 16.50
CA LYS A 77 -4.89 -2.32 16.44
C LYS A 77 -3.91 -3.43 16.80
N CYS A 78 -2.66 -3.28 16.41
CA CYS A 78 -1.60 -4.21 16.75
C CYS A 78 -1.06 -4.03 18.18
N LYS A 79 -1.59 -3.08 18.97
CA LYS A 79 -1.12 -2.72 20.32
C LYS A 79 0.37 -2.37 20.37
N ILE A 80 0.92 -1.85 19.28
CA ILE A 80 2.33 -1.46 19.16
C ILE A 80 2.56 -0.04 19.70
N VAL A 81 1.51 0.78 19.76
CA VAL A 81 1.54 2.14 20.31
C VAL A 81 0.56 2.20 21.48
N HIS A 82 1.05 2.58 22.67
CA HIS A 82 0.19 2.94 23.80
C HIS A 82 -0.47 4.29 23.49
N GLN A 83 -1.80 4.37 23.60
CA GLN A 83 -2.60 5.57 23.32
C GLN A 83 -2.48 6.66 24.40
N ASP A 84 -1.52 6.54 25.31
CA ASP A 84 -1.35 7.49 26.39
C ASP A 84 -0.30 8.52 25.97
N GLU A 85 -0.78 9.60 25.37
CA GLU A 85 -0.52 10.97 25.79
C GLU A 85 -0.94 11.94 24.67
N ALA A 86 -1.49 13.07 25.10
CA ALA A 86 -1.99 14.15 24.27
C ALA A 86 -1.02 14.49 23.12
N VAL A 87 -1.61 14.78 21.96
CA VAL A 87 -0.89 15.07 20.72
C VAL A 87 -0.14 16.41 20.86
N ASP A 88 1.06 16.34 21.44
CA ASP A 88 2.06 17.40 21.45
C ASP A 88 2.88 17.36 20.15
N GLU A 89 3.44 18.48 19.71
CA GLU A 89 4.33 18.51 18.53
C GLU A 89 5.56 17.61 18.71
N LEU A 90 6.02 17.34 19.94
CA LEU A 90 7.02 16.29 20.18
C LEU A 90 6.51 14.90 19.84
N SER A 91 5.21 14.62 19.96
CA SER A 91 4.62 13.34 19.58
C SER A 91 4.62 13.16 18.07
N LYS A 92 4.37 14.22 17.28
CA LYS A 92 4.53 14.17 15.82
C LYS A 92 5.99 14.03 15.40
N LEU A 93 6.92 14.75 16.04
CA LEU A 93 8.35 14.60 15.77
C LEU A 93 8.89 13.23 16.24
N ARG A 94 8.39 12.68 17.34
CA ARG A 94 8.64 11.30 17.77
C ARG A 94 8.02 10.31 16.82
N PHE A 95 6.81 10.54 16.32
CA PHE A 95 6.18 9.71 15.29
C PHE A 95 6.98 9.76 14.00
N LEU A 96 7.45 10.91 13.54
CA LEU A 96 8.35 11.03 12.38
C LEU A 96 9.71 10.40 12.66
N SER A 97 10.26 10.53 13.87
CA SER A 97 11.51 9.90 14.29
C SER A 97 11.38 8.38 14.38
N ILE A 98 10.25 7.88 14.89
CA ILE A 98 9.88 6.46 14.96
C ILE A 98 9.56 5.97 13.57
N TYR A 99 8.91 6.76 12.72
CA TYR A 99 8.60 6.46 11.33
C TYR A 99 9.86 6.46 10.47
N CYS A 100 10.83 7.34 10.70
CA CYS A 100 12.14 7.37 10.05
C CYS A 100 13.06 6.28 10.59
N ARG A 101 13.15 6.07 11.92
CA ARG A 101 13.92 4.96 12.52
C ARG A 101 13.33 3.60 12.18
N ASN A 102 12.01 3.46 12.23
CA ASN A 102 11.33 2.22 11.84
C ASN A 102 11.25 2.06 10.34
N SER A 103 11.13 3.12 9.52
CA SER A 103 11.29 2.98 8.07
C SER A 103 12.70 2.56 7.73
N LEU A 104 13.74 3.10 8.39
CA LEU A 104 15.12 2.65 8.19
C LEU A 104 15.32 1.23 8.71
N ARG A 105 14.73 0.85 9.86
CA ARG A 105 14.77 -0.53 10.39
C ARG A 105 13.94 -1.51 9.56
N ILE A 106 12.83 -1.10 8.96
CA ILE A 106 11.99 -1.89 8.05
C ILE A 106 12.70 -1.99 6.69
N LEU A 107 13.34 -0.93 6.18
CA LEU A 107 14.21 -1.00 5.01
C LEU A 107 15.42 -1.90 5.28
N LEU A 108 16.05 -1.80 6.46
CA LEU A 108 17.14 -2.67 6.90
C LEU A 108 16.67 -4.10 7.14
N TRP A 109 15.47 -4.31 7.66
CA TRP A 109 14.88 -5.63 7.86
C TRP A 109 14.51 -6.24 6.51
N MET A 110 13.95 -5.47 5.58
CA MET A 110 13.70 -5.91 4.21
C MET A 110 15.00 -6.21 3.48
N THR A 111 16.03 -5.36 3.57
CA THR A 111 17.35 -5.65 2.97
C THR A 111 18.10 -6.80 3.66
N ARG A 112 17.94 -7.00 4.97
CA ARG A 112 18.48 -8.17 5.68
C ARG A 112 17.71 -9.46 5.36
N LEU A 113 16.39 -9.41 5.23
CA LEU A 113 15.55 -10.53 4.77
C LEU A 113 15.89 -10.92 3.33
N ILE A 114 16.18 -9.93 2.48
CA ILE A 114 16.72 -10.13 1.12
C ILE A 114 18.08 -10.85 1.15
N ARG A 115 18.98 -10.47 2.07
CA ARG A 115 20.33 -11.06 2.16
C ARG A 115 20.37 -12.46 2.82
N ARG A 116 19.32 -12.84 3.56
CA ARG A 116 19.19 -14.14 4.26
C ARG A 116 18.47 -15.22 3.46
N THR A 117 17.96 -14.89 2.27
CA THR A 117 17.21 -15.81 1.39
C THR A 117 17.92 -16.07 0.05
N ILE A 118 19.23 -15.77 0.01
CA ILE A 118 20.21 -16.24 -0.98
C ILE A 118 20.95 -17.41 -0.35
#